data_AF-A0A534VPN6-F1
#
_entry.id   AF-A0A534VPN6-F1
#
_cell.length_a   1.000
_cell.length_b   1.000
_cell.length_c   1.000
_cell.angle_alpha   90.00
_cell.angle_beta   90.00
_cell.angle_gamma   90.00
#
_symmetry.space_group_name_H-M   'P 1'
#
loop_
_entity.id
_entity.type
_entity.pdbx_description
1 polymer ?
#
loop_
_entity_poly.entity_id
_entity_poly.type
_entity_poly.pdbx_seq_one_letter_code
_entity_poly.pdbx_strand_id
1 'polypeptide(L)'
;MSSRLGDLLQRRGDLTAEQLAHALDQQREQSGALSTHLVRLGFITEEKLLSYLQREYRLPVVDLGSLDVPREVLSVIPQALVLKHHLIPT
;
A
#
# COMPACT_ATOMS: atom_id res chain seq x y z
N MET A 1 -14.58 1.43 12.73
CA MET A 1 -14.06 0.07 12.53
C MET A 1 -12.57 0.19 12.39
N SER A 2 -11.83 -0.27 13.39
CA SER A 2 -10.37 -0.15 13.47
C SER A 2 -9.72 -0.72 12.21
N SER A 3 -8.96 0.12 11.51
CA SER A 3 -8.09 -0.38 10.45
C SER A 3 -7.03 -1.22 11.13
N ARG A 4 -7.00 -2.53 10.87
CA ARG A 4 -6.01 -3.48 11.45
C ARG A 4 -4.58 -2.95 11.32
N LEU A 5 -4.31 -2.23 10.23
CA LEU A 5 -3.05 -1.56 9.94
C LEU A 5 -2.74 -0.44 10.95
N GLY A 6 -3.69 0.42 11.27
CA GLY A 6 -3.50 1.52 12.23
C GLY A 6 -3.20 1.02 13.64
N ASP A 7 -4.00 0.08 14.13
CA ASP A 7 -3.82 -0.52 15.45
C ASP A 7 -2.47 -1.26 15.57
N LEU A 8 -2.07 -1.96 14.51
CA LEU A 8 -0.82 -2.72 14.51
C LEU A 8 0.41 -1.81 14.45
N LEU A 9 0.38 -0.77 13.63
CA LEU A 9 1.46 0.23 13.59
C LEU A 9 1.57 0.97 14.93
N GLN A 10 0.45 1.26 15.58
CA GLN A 10 0.44 1.83 16.92
C GLN A 10 1.09 0.88 17.93
N ARG A 11 0.76 -0.42 17.90
CA ARG A 11 1.35 -1.44 18.79
C ARG A 11 2.86 -1.63 18.59
N ARG A 12 3.36 -1.39 17.37
CA ARG A 12 4.80 -1.44 17.07
C ARG A 12 5.56 -0.16 17.44
N GLY A 13 4.85 0.90 17.84
CA GLY A 13 5.43 2.21 18.11
C GLY A 13 5.79 3.00 16.85
N ASP A 14 5.36 2.55 15.66
CA ASP A 14 5.55 3.27 14.40
C ASP A 14 4.59 4.47 14.29
N LEU A 15 3.50 4.48 15.07
CA LEU A 15 2.46 5.50 15.07
C LEU A 15 1.99 5.81 16.50
N THR A 16 1.80 7.09 16.81
CA THR A 16 1.17 7.51 18.07
C THR A 16 -0.36 7.48 17.95
N ALA A 17 -1.05 7.42 19.10
CA ALA A 17 -2.52 7.50 19.13
C ALA A 17 -3.04 8.80 18.48
N GLU A 18 -2.32 9.91 18.67
CA GLU A 18 -2.64 11.22 18.11
C GLU A 18 -2.49 11.24 16.58
N GLN A 19 -1.39 10.68 16.07
CA GLN A 19 -1.16 10.56 14.62
C GLN A 19 -2.21 9.67 13.96
N LEU A 20 -2.57 8.55 14.61
CA LEU A 20 -3.62 7.66 14.12
C LEU A 20 -4.98 8.37 14.08
N ALA A 21 -5.34 9.10 15.13
CA ALA A 21 -6.58 9.88 15.19
C ALA A 21 -6.62 10.94 14.08
N HIS A 22 -5.54 11.72 13.91
CA HIS A 22 -5.43 12.72 12.86
C HIS A 22 -5.57 12.13 11.45
N ALA A 23 -4.95 10.97 11.21
CA ALA A 23 -5.06 10.28 9.92
C ALA A 23 -6.47 9.73 9.66
N LEU A 24 -7.17 9.25 10.71
CA LEU A 24 -8.56 8.79 10.62
C LEU A 24 -9.53 9.94 10.33
N ASP A 25 -9.31 11.12 10.90
CA ASP A 25 -10.14 12.29 10.61
C ASP A 25 -9.93 12.79 9.17
N GLN A 26 -8.68 12.84 8.71
CA GLN A 26 -8.37 13.12 7.30
C GLN A 26 -9.00 12.09 6.34
N GLN A 27 -9.02 10.81 6.71
CA GLN A 27 -9.66 9.76 5.92
C GLN A 27 -11.18 9.96 5.84
N ARG A 28 -11.82 10.41 6.92
CA ARG A 28 -13.26 10.70 6.93
C ARG A 28 -13.62 11.86 6.02
N GLU A 29 -12.78 12.90 5.98
CA GLU A 29 -13.01 14.07 5.12
C GLU A 29 -12.76 13.77 3.64
N GLN A 30 -11.70 13.00 3.34
CA GLN A 30 -11.20 12.91 1.96
C GLN A 30 -11.51 11.59 1.26
N SER A 31 -12.07 10.61 1.97
CA SER A 31 -12.38 9.25 1.47
C SER A 31 -11.18 8.53 0.84
N GLY A 32 -10.91 7.31 1.28
CA GLY A 32 -9.78 6.54 0.76
C GLY A 32 -9.20 5.57 1.77
N ALA A 33 -8.03 5.03 1.44
CA ALA A 33 -7.32 4.11 2.32
C ALA A 33 -6.55 4.89 3.39
N LEU A 34 -6.66 4.47 4.65
CA LEU A 34 -5.90 5.04 5.77
C LEU A 34 -4.38 5.05 5.49
N SER A 35 -3.86 3.99 4.85
CA SER A 35 -2.45 3.88 4.47
C SER A 35 -1.98 5.03 3.60
N THR A 36 -2.79 5.46 2.62
CA THR A 36 -2.48 6.60 1.75
C THR A 36 -2.41 7.90 2.55
N HIS A 37 -3.34 8.10 3.49
CA HIS A 37 -3.30 9.28 4.36
C HIS A 37 -2.10 9.27 5.29
N LEU A 38 -1.74 8.12 5.87
CA LEU A 38 -0.57 7.97 6.74
C LEU A 38 0.73 8.30 6.02
N VAL A 39 0.89 7.85 4.78
CA VAL A 39 2.07 8.17 3.95
C VAL A 39 2.09 9.65 3.60
N ARG A 40 0.95 10.19 3.13
CA ARG A 40 0.84 11.60 2.71
C ARG A 40 1.08 12.58 3.86
N LEU A 41 0.65 12.24 5.08
CA LEU A 41 0.90 13.02 6.29
C LEU A 41 2.33 12.86 6.82
N GLY A 42 3.15 11.98 6.22
CA GLY A 42 4.52 11.71 6.65
C GLY A 42 4.62 10.93 7.96
N PHE A 43 3.52 10.33 8.44
CA PHE A 43 3.53 9.52 9.66
C PHE A 43 4.17 8.15 9.44
N ILE A 44 4.14 7.64 8.20
CA ILE A 44 4.84 6.43 7.80
C ILE A 44 5.48 6.62 6.43
N THR A 45 6.65 6.03 6.23
CA THR A 45 7.31 5.97 4.91
C THR A 45 6.70 4.87 4.05
N GLU A 46 6.71 5.03 2.73
CA GLU A 46 6.24 4.00 1.79
C GLU A 46 6.95 2.65 1.98
N GLU A 47 8.25 2.66 2.26
CA GLU A 47 9.05 1.46 2.52
C GLU A 47 8.53 0.66 3.72
N LYS A 48 8.26 1.34 4.84
CA LYS A 48 7.64 0.73 6.03
C LYS A 48 6.26 0.16 5.71
N LEU A 49 5.43 0.90 4.97
CA LEU A 49 4.12 0.43 4.54
C LEU A 49 4.22 -0.82 3.65
N LEU A 50 5.13 -0.85 2.69
CA LEU A 50 5.40 -2.00 1.83
C LEU A 50 5.86 -3.21 2.65
N SER A 51 6.81 -3.01 3.57
CA SER A 51 7.30 -4.07 4.46
C SER A 51 6.19 -4.65 5.35
N TYR A 52 5.20 -3.82 5.71
CA TYR A 52 4.03 -4.23 6.45
C TYR A 52 3.11 -5.10 5.56
N LEU A 53 2.76 -4.62 4.37
CA LEU A 53 1.90 -5.34 3.43
C LEU A 53 2.50 -6.69 3.04
N GLN A 54 3.83 -6.75 2.85
CA GLN A 54 4.57 -7.98 2.61
C GLN A 54 4.35 -9.00 3.74
N ARG A 55 4.40 -8.57 5.00
CA ARG A 55 4.23 -9.47 6.15
C ARG A 55 2.78 -9.90 6.34
N GLU A 56 1.84 -8.98 6.16
CA GLU A 56 0.40 -9.23 6.32
C GLU A 56 -0.12 -10.18 5.24
N TYR A 57 0.20 -9.92 3.98
CA TYR A 57 -0.26 -10.70 2.83
C TYR A 57 0.69 -11.82 2.41
N ARG A 58 1.90 -11.89 3.01
CA ARG A 58 2.97 -12.85 2.67
C ARG A 58 3.34 -12.82 1.19
N LEU A 59 3.23 -11.66 0.55
CA LEU A 59 3.56 -11.45 -0.86
C LEU A 59 4.95 -10.82 -0.99
N PRO A 60 5.78 -11.27 -1.95
CA PRO A 60 7.04 -10.62 -2.23
C PRO A 60 6.80 -9.20 -2.75
N VAL A 61 7.58 -8.23 -2.25
CA VAL A 61 7.68 -6.91 -2.88
C VAL A 61 8.65 -7.06 -4.05
N VAL A 62 8.17 -6.71 -5.24
CA VAL A 62 8.92 -6.83 -6.48
C VAL A 62 9.19 -5.44 -7.01
N ASP A 63 10.44 -5.15 -7.32
CA ASP A 63 10.82 -3.91 -7.99
C ASP A 63 10.63 -4.06 -9.51
N LEU A 64 9.64 -3.34 -10.03
CA LEU A 64 9.29 -3.33 -11.45
C LEU A 64 10.44 -2.82 -12.34
N GLY A 65 11.34 -1.98 -11.82
CA GLY A 65 12.50 -1.49 -12.58
C GLY A 65 13.54 -2.56 -12.86
N SER A 66 13.59 -3.60 -12.02
CA SER A 66 14.52 -4.73 -12.15
C SER A 66 13.92 -5.95 -12.85
N LEU A 67 12.65 -5.88 -13.23
CA LEU A 67 11.89 -7.02 -13.72
C LEU A 67 12.10 -7.21 -15.23
N ASP A 68 12.72 -8.33 -15.61
CA ASP A 68 12.80 -8.75 -17.01
C ASP A 68 11.63 -9.67 -17.34
N VAL A 69 10.58 -9.10 -17.91
CA VAL A 69 9.37 -9.85 -18.29
C VAL A 69 9.40 -10.16 -19.79
N PRO A 70 9.31 -11.44 -20.20
CA PRO A 70 9.26 -11.81 -21.60
C PRO A 70 8.07 -11.14 -22.32
N ARG A 71 8.32 -10.63 -23.54
CA ARG A 71 7.30 -9.92 -24.34
C ARG A 71 6.05 -10.76 -24.63
N GLU A 72 6.21 -12.08 -24.66
CA GLU A 72 5.13 -13.05 -24.85
C GLU A 72 4.14 -13.00 -23.68
N VAL A 73 4.63 -12.86 -22.45
CA VAL A 73 3.82 -12.77 -21.22
C VAL A 73 3.05 -11.45 -21.15
N LEU A 74 3.69 -10.34 -21.57
CA LEU A 74 3.04 -9.04 -21.68
C LEU A 74 1.85 -9.03 -22.65
N SER A 75 1.86 -9.94 -23.63
CA SER A 75 0.80 -10.05 -24.64
C SER A 75 -0.40 -10.90 -24.20
N VAL A 76 -0.31 -11.56 -23.04
CA VAL A 76 -1.36 -12.44 -22.50
C VAL A 76 -2.59 -11.63 -22.06
N ILE A 77 -2.38 -10.43 -21.53
CA ILE A 77 -3.46 -9.58 -21.01
C ILE A 77 -3.59 -8.32 -21.87
N PRO A 78 -4.80 -7.99 -22.38
CA PRO A 78 -5.03 -6.74 -23.10
C PRO A 78 -4.65 -5.50 -22.27
N GLN A 79 -4.00 -4.53 -22.91
CA GLN A 79 -3.53 -3.29 -22.26
C GLN A 79 -4.63 -2.55 -21.49
N ALA A 80 -5.87 -2.57 -21.98
CA ALA A 80 -7.00 -1.94 -21.30
C ALA A 80 -7.26 -2.53 -19.90
N LEU A 81 -7.07 -3.85 -19.72
CA LEU A 81 -7.22 -4.52 -18.42
C LEU A 81 -6.04 -4.23 -17.50
N VAL A 82 -4.82 -4.25 -18.05
CA VAL A 82 -3.58 -3.86 -17.34
C VAL A 82 -3.74 -2.49 -16.69
N LEU A 83 -4.14 -1.48 -17.48
CA LEU A 83 -4.33 -0.11 -17.01
C LEU A 83 -5.52 0.03 -16.04
N LYS A 84 -6.65 -0.62 -16.33
CA LYS A 84 -7.85 -0.53 -15.50
C LYS A 84 -7.65 -1.13 -14.11
N HIS A 85 -6.88 -2.21 -14.02
CA HIS A 85 -6.69 -2.96 -12.78
C HIS A 85 -5.32 -2.76 -12.13
N HIS A 86 -4.45 -1.92 -12.73
CA HIS A 86 -3.08 -1.68 -12.25
C HIS A 86 -2.30 -2.98 -12.02
N LEU A 87 -2.45 -3.94 -12.93
CA LEU A 87 -1.77 -5.23 -12.89
C LEU A 87 -0.67 -5.27 -13.94
N ILE A 88 0.38 -6.06 -13.70
CA ILE A 88 1.41 -6.37 -14.69
C ILE A 88 1.50 -7.90 -14.76
N PRO A 89 1.36 -8.51 -15.95
CA PRO A 89 1.64 -9.93 -16.11
C PRO A 89 3.15 -10.13 -15.99
N THR A 90 3.60 -10.77 -14.92
CA THR A 90 5.01 -11.03 -14.59
C THR A 90 5.33 -12.50 -14.69
#